data_AF-A0A2H5YBA4-F1
#
_entry.id   AF-A0A2H5YBA4-F1
#
_cell.length_a   1.000
_cell.length_b   1.000
_cell.length_c   1.000
_cell.angle_alpha   90.00
_cell.angle_beta   90.00
_cell.angle_gamma   90.00
#
_symmetry.space_group_name_H-M   'P 1'
#
loop_
_entity.id
_entity.type
_entity.pdbx_description
1 polymer ?
#
loop_
_entity_poly.entity_id
_entity_poly.type
_entity_poly.pdbx_seq_one_letter_code
_entity_poly.pdbx_strand_id
1 'polypeptide(L)' 'MSQEPMVRFSLCPDCGHCPEVRVYPDRVEIGEEPRIAVLSREQWGVLVEAVRQGNLEGPSAQKGTCPCGCGCPCCG' A
#
# COMPACT_ATOMS: atom_id res chain seq x y z
N MET A 1 18.48 -2.67 -19.75
CA MET A 1 17.32 -2.03 -20.40
C MET A 1 16.24 -1.92 -19.35
N SER A 2 15.88 -0.72 -18.91
CA SER A 2 14.73 -0.55 -18.01
C SER A 2 13.46 -0.75 -18.82
N GLN A 3 12.59 -1.66 -18.41
CA GLN A 3 11.27 -1.80 -19.04
C GLN A 3 10.43 -0.56 -18.68
N GLU A 4 9.66 -0.04 -19.64
CA GLU A 4 8.61 0.94 -19.35
C GLU A 4 7.34 0.22 -18.87
N PRO A 5 6.62 0.78 -17.88
CA PRO A 5 5.38 0.18 -17.40
C PRO A 5 4.29 0.29 -18.47
N MET A 6 3.47 -0.76 -18.60
CA MET A 6 2.28 -0.72 -19.47
C MET A 6 1.19 0.19 -18.92
N VAL A 7 1.12 0.32 -17.59
CA VAL A 7 0.16 1.18 -16.89
C VAL A 7 0.84 1.81 -15.69
N ARG A 8 0.58 3.10 -15.46
CA ARG A 8 1.09 3.88 -14.34
C ARG A 8 -0.05 4.63 -13.68
N PHE A 9 -0.21 4.44 -12.38
CA PHE A 9 -1.17 5.18 -11.55
C PHE A 9 -0.42 5.97 -10.48
N SER A 10 -0.71 7.26 -10.37
CA SER A 10 -0.31 8.04 -9.19
C SER A 10 -1.22 7.66 -8.01
N LEU A 11 -0.63 7.42 -6.84
CA LEU A 11 -1.38 7.19 -5.60
C LEU A 11 -1.75 8.50 -4.88
N CYS A 12 -1.36 9.65 -5.42
CA CYS A 12 -1.82 10.94 -4.94
C CYS A 12 -2.53 11.75 -6.04
N PRO A 13 -3.64 12.43 -5.68
CA PRO A 13 -4.42 13.21 -6.62
C PRO A 13 -3.79 14.57 -7.00
N ASP A 14 -2.91 15.14 -6.16
CA ASP A 14 -2.50 16.56 -6.26
C ASP A 14 -0.98 16.79 -6.38
N CYS A 15 -0.17 15.75 -6.62
CA CYS A 15 1.29 15.86 -6.55
C CYS A 15 2.03 15.05 -7.63
N GLY A 16 3.10 15.61 -8.19
CA GLY A 16 3.92 15.00 -9.24
C GLY A 16 5.12 14.15 -8.74
N HIS A 17 5.32 14.08 -7.43
CA HIS A 17 6.40 13.32 -6.76
C HIS A 17 5.83 12.32 -5.77
N CYS A 18 4.80 11.59 -6.16
CA CYS A 18 4.04 10.76 -5.25
C CYS A 18 4.24 9.28 -5.53
N PRO A 19 3.99 8.40 -4.53
CA PRO A 19 4.03 6.95 -4.71
C PRO A 19 3.17 6.51 -5.89
N GLU A 20 3.61 5.47 -6.59
CA GLU A 20 2.95 5.05 -7.82
C GLU A 20 2.70 3.55 -7.83
N VAL A 21 1.71 3.13 -8.61
CA VAL A 21 1.56 1.74 -9.04
C VAL A 21 2.00 1.66 -10.49
N ARG A 22 3.08 0.91 -10.75
CA ARG A 22 3.62 0.65 -12.08
C ARG A 22 3.38 -0.81 -12.43
N VAL A 23 2.61 -1.06 -13.47
CA VAL A 23 2.26 -2.40 -13.93
C VAL A 23 3.13 -2.77 -15.12
N TYR A 24 3.78 -3.92 -15.06
CA TYR A 24 4.58 -4.52 -16.12
C TYR A 24 3.93 -5.85 -16.56
N PRO A 25 4.41 -6.49 -17.64
CA PRO A 25 3.89 -7.79 -18.07
C PRO A 25 4.00 -8.88 -16.99
N ASP A 26 5.10 -8.89 -16.24
CA ASP A 26 5.50 -9.94 -15.29
C ASP A 26 5.32 -9.55 -13.81
N ARG A 27 5.28 -8.26 -13.50
CA ARG A 27 5.28 -7.75 -12.13
C ARG A 27 4.49 -6.45 -11.95
N VAL A 28 4.26 -6.08 -10.71
CA VAL A 28 3.72 -4.79 -10.29
C VAL A 28 4.65 -4.18 -9.25
N GLU A 29 4.99 -2.92 -9.43
CA GLU A 29 5.79 -2.14 -8.49
C GLU A 29 4.89 -1.10 -7.81
N ILE A 30 4.99 -0.97 -6.49
CA ILE A 30 4.19 -0.03 -5.70
C ILE A 30 5.13 0.80 -4.81
N GLY A 31 5.06 2.13 -4.92
CA GLY A 31 5.78 3.04 -4.01
C GLY A 31 6.58 4.13 -4.71
N GLU A 32 7.51 4.71 -3.96
CA GLU A 32 8.48 5.72 -4.38
C GLU A 32 9.88 5.33 -3.86
N GLU A 33 10.94 5.73 -4.55
CA GLU A 33 12.30 5.43 -4.10
C GLU A 33 12.59 6.06 -2.73
N PRO A 34 13.29 5.35 -1.81
CA PRO A 34 13.92 4.03 -1.97
C PRO A 34 13.01 2.85 -1.54
N ARG A 35 11.71 3.08 -1.36
CA ARG A 35 10.74 2.10 -0.86
C ARG A 35 9.75 1.68 -1.95
N ILE A 36 10.22 0.79 -2.82
CA ILE A 36 9.41 0.14 -3.83
C ILE A 36 9.15 -1.31 -3.42
N ALA A 37 7.88 -1.68 -3.28
CA ALA A 37 7.46 -3.06 -3.20
C ALA A 37 7.34 -3.64 -4.61
N VAL A 38 7.91 -4.82 -4.86
CA VAL A 38 7.83 -5.52 -6.14
C VAL A 38 7.04 -6.81 -5.94
N LEU A 39 5.96 -6.98 -6.70
CA LEU A 39 5.02 -8.09 -6.60
C LEU A 39 4.95 -8.83 -7.93
N SER A 40 4.87 -10.17 -7.88
CA SER A 40 4.43 -10.95 -9.04
C SER A 40 2.96 -10.65 -9.38
N ARG A 41 2.51 -11.07 -10.57
CA ARG A 41 1.10 -10.96 -10.97
C ARG A 41 0.15 -11.68 -10.01
N GLU A 42 0.58 -12.83 -9.49
CA GLU A 42 -0.18 -13.62 -8.53
C GLU A 42 -0.28 -12.89 -7.18
N GLN A 43 0.83 -12.38 -6.67
CA GLN A 43 0.87 -11.60 -5.42
C GLN A 43 0.05 -10.32 -5.54
N TRP A 44 0.10 -9.64 -6.69
CA TRP A 44 -0.76 -8.49 -6.98
C TRP A 44 -2.24 -8.88 -6.94
N GLY A 45 -2.62 -10.00 -7.56
CA GLY A 45 -4.00 -10.50 -7.51
C GLY A 45 -4.47 -10.75 -6.07
N VAL A 46 -3.66 -11.42 -5.25
CA VAL A 46 -3.96 -11.64 -3.83
C VAL A 46 -4.11 -10.31 -3.08
N LEU A 47 -3.22 -9.35 -3.31
CA LEU A 47 -3.30 -8.02 -2.69
C LEU A 47 -4.59 -7.28 -3.08
N VAL A 48 -4.95 -7.29 -4.36
CA VAL A 48 -6.19 -6.64 -4.85
C VAL A 48 -7.43 -7.25 -4.22
N GLU A 49 -7.48 -8.58 -4.09
CA GLU A 49 -8.60 -9.25 -3.44
C GLU A 49 -8.65 -8.92 -1.93
N ALA A 50 -7.51 -8.88 -1.24
CA ALA A 50 -7.45 -8.46 0.15
C ALA A 50 -7.94 -7.01 0.34
N VAL A 51 -7.53 -6.09 -0.55
CA VAL A 51 -8.00 -4.68 -0.55
C VAL A 51 -9.51 -4.62 -0.71
N ARG A 52 -10.07 -5.34 -1.69
CA ARG A 52 -11.51 -5.37 -1.99
C ARG A 52 -12.35 -5.92 -0.84
N GLN A 53 -11.82 -6.90 -0.13
CA GLN A 53 -12.47 -7.52 1.02
C GLN A 53 -12.29 -6.72 2.32
N GLY A 54 -11.42 -5.70 2.33
CA GLY A 54 -11.09 -4.98 3.56
C GLY A 54 -10.19 -5.77 4.52
N ASN A 55 -9.44 -6.75 4.01
CA ASN A 55 -8.63 -7.70 4.77
C ASN A 55 -7.14 -7.33 4.80
N LEU A 56 -6.81 -6.04 4.72
CA LEU A 56 -5.43 -5.60 4.88
C LEU A 56 -5.04 -5.61 6.36
N GLU A 57 -4.15 -6.52 6.74
CA GLU A 57 -3.50 -6.48 8.04
C GLU A 57 -2.34 -5.49 7.98
N GLY A 58 -2.51 -4.32 8.61
CA GLY A 58 -1.38 -3.42 8.84
C GLY A 58 -0.35 -4.07 9.77
N PRO A 59 0.88 -3.53 9.86
CA PRO A 59 1.72 -3.84 11.01
C PRO A 59 0.85 -3.58 12.23
N SER A 60 0.62 -4.61 13.06
CA SER A 60 -0.18 -4.44 14.28
C SER A 60 0.31 -3.17 14.93
N ALA A 61 -0.50 -2.10 14.88
CA ALA A 61 -0.33 -1.01 15.79
C ALA A 61 -0.35 -1.74 17.11
N GLN A 62 0.81 -1.83 17.79
CA GLN A 62 0.81 -2.28 19.17
C GLN A 62 -0.26 -1.42 19.77
N LYS A 63 -1.41 -2.03 20.09
CA LYS A 63 -2.62 -1.34 20.48
C LYS A 63 -2.16 -0.60 21.71
N GLY A 64 -1.81 0.66 21.54
CA GLY A 64 -1.05 1.40 22.53
C GLY A 64 -1.91 1.31 23.75
N THR A 65 -1.46 0.57 24.75
CA THR A 65 -2.08 0.61 26.06
C THR A 65 -2.05 2.08 26.40
N CYS A 66 -3.21 2.74 26.40
CA CYS A 66 -3.25 4.10 26.91
C CYS A 66 -2.68 3.99 28.32
N PRO A 67 -1.56 4.65 28.64
CA PRO A 67 -0.98 4.58 29.99
C PRO A 67 -1.95 5.10 31.06
N CYS A 68 -3.07 5.69 30.62
CA CYS A 68 -4.10 6.29 31.42
C CYS A 68 -5.13 5.31 32.03
N GLY A 69 -5.28 4.09 31.50
CA GLY A 69 -6.21 3.09 32.05
C GLY A 69 -7.70 3.50 32.11
N CYS A 70 -8.10 4.59 31.47
CA CYS A 70 -9.47 5.10 31.50
C CYS A 70 -10.16 4.90 30.15
N GLY A 71 -11.35 4.28 30.19
CA GLY A 71 -12.21 4.01 29.04
C GLY A 71 -12.86 5.30 28.51
N CYS A 72 -12.06 6.15 27.91
CA CYS A 72 -12.52 7.41 27.32
C CYS A 72 -12.65 7.33 25.79
N PRO A 73 -13.63 8.04 25.21
CA PRO A 73 -14.03 7.91 23.81
C PRO A 73 -13.19 8.75 22.84
N CYS A 74 -11.90 9.01 23.13
CA CYS A 74 -11.06 9.95 22.35
C CYS A 74 -10.65 9.45 20.95
N CYS A 75 -11.36 8.47 20.40
CA CYS A 75 -11.38 8.17 18.97
C CYS A 75 -12.80 8.47 18.48
N GLY A 76 -13.06 9.74 18.19
CA GLY A 76 -14.23 10.21 17.45
C GLY A 76 -13.79 10.78 16.12
#